data_AF-A0A4R3ASR1-F1
#
_entry.id   AF-A0A4R3ASR1-F1
#
_cell.length_a   1.000
_cell.length_b   1.000
_cell.length_c   1.000
_cell.angle_alpha   90.00
_cell.angle_beta   90.00
_cell.angle_gamma   90.00
#
_symmetry.space_group_name_H-M   'P 1'
#
loop_
_entity.id
_entity.type
_entity.pdbx_description
1 polymer ?
#
loop_
_entity_poly.entity_id
_entity_poly.type
_entity_poly.pdbx_seq_one_letter_code
_entity_poly.pdbx_strand_id
1 'polypeptide(L)'
;MTLFSCSNSEKNNLGNGFHIMKGDREEDDVVVYCKEKDNSGCFAGVYIVPSYDLHYDSIGKFHVHVLGAAVSNNVIAVETFNKFIADTNYWFINKSLSFHLDTCVVDCEKSINKYCEGPFNKERALEYLGAKKIKLKKMYGHSKIFSDYMKGM
;
A
#
# COMPACT_ATOMS: atom_id res chain seq x y z
N MET A 1 -6.88 0.28 -12.76
CA MET A 1 -7.39 -1.11 -12.99
C MET A 1 -8.08 -1.64 -11.72
N THR A 2 -9.02 -2.61 -11.79
CA THR A 2 -9.64 -3.27 -10.60
C THR A 2 -9.09 -4.69 -10.47
N LEU A 3 -8.65 -5.08 -9.27
CA LEU A 3 -8.20 -6.43 -8.93
C LEU A 3 -9.28 -7.22 -8.21
N PHE A 4 -9.16 -8.55 -8.26
CA PHE A 4 -9.95 -9.48 -7.45
C PHE A 4 -9.01 -10.37 -6.62
N SER A 5 -9.40 -10.70 -5.39
CA SER A 5 -8.65 -11.63 -4.54
C SER A 5 -9.48 -12.85 -4.13
N CYS A 6 -8.77 -13.98 -4.02
CA CYS A 6 -9.27 -15.22 -3.43
C CYS A 6 -9.07 -15.26 -1.90
N SER A 7 -8.30 -14.31 -1.34
CA SER A 7 -7.89 -14.24 0.07
C SER A 7 -8.38 -12.95 0.70
N ASN A 8 -9.68 -12.89 0.95
CA ASN A 8 -10.36 -11.73 1.47
C ASN A 8 -10.38 -11.86 2.99
N SER A 9 -9.59 -11.02 3.68
CA SER A 9 -9.53 -11.04 5.14
C SER A 9 -9.60 -9.64 5.71
N GLU A 10 -10.49 -9.43 6.67
CA GLU A 10 -10.49 -8.25 7.54
C GLU A 10 -9.16 -8.04 8.28
N LYS A 11 -8.35 -9.09 8.43
CA LYS A 11 -6.99 -8.95 9.00
C LYS A 11 -6.07 -8.08 8.14
N ASN A 12 -6.40 -7.88 6.87
CA ASN A 12 -5.63 -7.05 5.94
C ASN A 12 -6.18 -5.61 5.83
N ASN A 13 -7.21 -5.25 6.59
CA ASN A 13 -7.81 -3.93 6.60
C ASN A 13 -6.85 -2.91 7.21
N LEU A 14 -6.44 -1.89 6.44
CA LEU A 14 -5.54 -0.79 6.84
C LEU A 14 -6.32 0.46 7.33
N GLY A 15 -7.65 0.39 7.29
CA GLY A 15 -8.59 1.46 7.64
C GLY A 15 -8.96 2.35 6.46
N ASN A 16 -10.08 3.07 6.58
CA ASN A 16 -10.57 4.03 5.58
C ASN A 16 -10.68 3.46 4.15
N GLY A 17 -11.09 2.20 4.02
CA GLY A 17 -11.25 1.53 2.73
C GLY A 17 -9.96 0.97 2.13
N PHE A 18 -8.80 1.17 2.77
CA PHE A 18 -7.53 0.59 2.29
C PHE A 18 -7.33 -0.82 2.83
N HIS A 19 -6.84 -1.72 1.97
CA HIS A 19 -6.55 -3.11 2.33
C HIS A 19 -5.24 -3.57 1.70
N ILE A 20 -4.54 -4.50 2.36
CA ILE A 20 -3.56 -5.35 1.66
C ILE A 20 -4.35 -6.43 0.94
N MET A 21 -4.28 -6.43 -0.38
CA MET A 21 -4.80 -7.50 -1.20
C MET A 21 -3.68 -8.50 -1.41
N LYS A 22 -3.86 -9.71 -0.87
CA LYS A 22 -2.91 -10.80 -1.03
C LYS A 22 -3.24 -11.62 -2.27
N GLY A 23 -2.21 -12.04 -2.99
CA GLY A 23 -2.36 -13.05 -4.03
C GLY A 23 -1.89 -14.42 -3.54
N ASP A 24 -1.56 -15.28 -4.50
CA ASP A 24 -1.14 -16.66 -4.23
C ASP A 24 0.34 -16.71 -3.78
N ARG A 25 1.11 -15.66 -4.09
CA ARG A 25 2.52 -15.48 -3.76
C ARG A 25 2.72 -14.14 -3.06
N GLU A 26 3.79 -14.03 -2.27
CA GLU A 26 4.15 -12.77 -1.62
C GLU A 26 4.42 -11.65 -2.64
N GLU A 27 4.89 -11.98 -3.84
CA GLU A 27 5.10 -11.01 -4.91
C GLU A 27 3.79 -10.45 -5.51
N ASP A 28 2.64 -11.04 -5.17
CA ASP A 28 1.34 -10.54 -5.60
C ASP A 28 0.74 -9.50 -4.63
N ASP A 29 1.36 -9.34 -3.44
CA ASP A 29 0.81 -8.51 -2.38
C ASP A 29 0.88 -7.02 -2.77
N VAL A 30 -0.28 -6.37 -2.73
CA VAL A 30 -0.44 -4.94 -3.05
C VAL A 30 -1.38 -4.24 -2.08
N VAL A 31 -1.22 -2.93 -1.92
CA VAL A 31 -2.21 -2.09 -1.24
C VAL A 31 -3.24 -1.61 -2.25
N VAL A 32 -4.51 -1.86 -1.93
CA VAL A 32 -5.66 -1.42 -2.72
C VAL A 32 -6.59 -0.51 -1.92
N TYR A 33 -7.36 0.30 -2.63
CA TYR A 33 -8.57 0.91 -2.09
C TYR A 33 -9.77 0.05 -2.50
N CYS A 34 -10.50 -0.43 -1.51
CA CYS A 34 -11.53 -1.42 -1.68
C CYS A 34 -12.74 -0.88 -2.43
N LYS A 35 -13.13 -1.55 -3.50
CA LYS A 35 -14.35 -1.30 -4.28
C LYS A 35 -15.50 -2.16 -3.83
N GLU A 36 -15.23 -3.45 -3.65
CA GLU A 36 -16.24 -4.43 -3.31
C GLU A 36 -15.76 -5.26 -2.12
N LYS A 37 -16.64 -5.38 -1.14
CA LYS A 37 -16.39 -6.13 0.09
C LYS A 37 -17.53 -7.10 0.35
N ASP A 38 -17.20 -8.24 0.91
CA ASP A 38 -18.16 -9.20 1.43
C ASP A 38 -17.89 -9.44 2.93
N ASN A 39 -18.48 -10.49 3.51
CA ASN A 39 -18.30 -10.82 4.92
C ASN A 39 -16.88 -11.30 5.26
N SER A 40 -16.06 -11.63 4.26
CA SER A 40 -14.68 -12.09 4.43
C SER A 40 -13.67 -10.94 4.30
N GLY A 41 -13.99 -9.91 3.53
CA GLY A 41 -13.26 -8.65 3.51
C GLY A 41 -13.30 -8.01 2.13
N CYS A 42 -12.23 -7.29 1.78
CA CYS A 42 -12.11 -6.69 0.46
C CYS A 42 -11.80 -7.76 -0.59
N PHE A 43 -12.70 -7.95 -1.55
CA PHE A 43 -12.52 -8.91 -2.65
C PHE A 43 -12.26 -8.25 -3.99
N ALA A 44 -12.55 -6.96 -4.13
CA ALA A 44 -12.14 -6.19 -5.29
C ALA A 44 -11.67 -4.77 -4.93
N GLY A 45 -10.64 -4.25 -5.61
CA GLY A 45 -10.08 -2.94 -5.30
C GLY A 45 -9.24 -2.30 -6.40
N VAL A 46 -8.93 -1.01 -6.23
CA VAL A 46 -8.06 -0.24 -7.13
C VAL A 46 -6.64 -0.22 -6.56
N TYR A 47 -5.64 -0.43 -7.41
CA TYR A 47 -4.23 -0.31 -7.06
C TYR A 47 -3.89 1.05 -6.42
N ILE A 48 -3.15 1.02 -5.31
CA ILE A 48 -2.61 2.20 -4.63
C ILE A 48 -1.09 2.13 -4.59
N VAL A 49 -0.53 1.09 -3.99
CA VAL A 49 0.92 0.87 -3.90
C VAL A 49 1.22 -0.62 -4.02
N PRO A 50 2.09 -1.04 -4.96
CA PRO A 50 2.51 -0.27 -6.14
C PRO A 50 1.32 0.08 -7.05
N SER A 51 1.51 1.01 -7.99
CA SER A 51 0.56 1.15 -9.12
C SER A 51 0.67 -0.07 -10.04
N TYR A 52 -0.30 -0.27 -10.95
CA TYR A 52 -0.27 -1.42 -11.86
C TYR A 52 1.02 -1.47 -12.69
N ASP A 53 1.43 -0.33 -13.26
CA ASP A 53 2.65 -0.21 -14.08
C ASP A 53 3.95 -0.38 -13.27
N LEU A 54 3.90 -0.25 -11.94
CA LEU A 54 5.03 -0.55 -11.06
C LEU A 54 5.00 -1.99 -10.57
N HIS A 55 3.81 -2.59 -10.47
CA HIS A 55 3.66 -3.98 -10.06
C HIS A 55 4.17 -4.94 -11.13
N TYR A 56 3.94 -4.63 -12.40
CA TYR A 56 4.35 -5.45 -13.54
C TYR A 56 5.34 -4.71 -14.45
N ASP A 57 6.28 -5.45 -15.04
CA ASP A 57 7.12 -4.95 -16.14
C ASP A 57 6.36 -4.94 -17.48
N SER A 58 7.02 -4.45 -18.54
CA SER A 58 6.42 -4.35 -19.88
C SER A 58 6.05 -5.69 -20.52
N ILE A 59 6.49 -6.81 -19.94
CA ILE A 59 6.17 -8.17 -20.39
C ILE A 59 5.27 -8.92 -19.39
N GLY A 60 4.72 -8.22 -18.39
CA GLY A 60 3.77 -8.76 -17.42
C GLY A 60 4.39 -9.56 -16.27
N LYS A 61 5.69 -9.44 -16.01
CA LYS A 61 6.34 -10.07 -14.85
C LYS A 61 6.34 -9.14 -13.63
N PHE A 62 6.26 -9.73 -12.45
CA PHE A 62 6.33 -8.99 -11.18
C PHE A 62 7.62 -8.18 -11.05
N HIS A 63 7.45 -6.92 -10.66
CA HIS A 63 8.50 -5.92 -10.54
C HIS A 63 8.60 -5.40 -9.11
N VAL A 64 7.58 -4.70 -8.62
CA VAL A 64 7.51 -4.17 -7.25
C VAL A 64 6.39 -4.86 -6.50
N HIS A 65 6.58 -5.23 -5.23
CA HIS A 65 5.52 -5.81 -4.39
C HIS A 65 5.64 -5.33 -2.93
N VAL A 66 4.58 -5.50 -2.15
CA VAL A 66 4.51 -5.04 -0.76
C VAL A 66 5.14 -6.06 0.19
N LEU A 67 6.11 -5.63 1.00
CA LEU A 67 6.67 -6.43 2.10
C LEU A 67 5.88 -6.27 3.40
N GLY A 68 5.34 -5.07 3.62
CA GLY A 68 4.59 -4.76 4.81
C GLY A 68 4.01 -3.35 4.81
N ALA A 69 3.11 -3.11 5.74
CA ALA A 69 2.51 -1.80 5.95
C ALA A 69 2.35 -1.50 7.43
N ALA A 70 2.39 -0.23 7.79
CA ALA A 70 2.07 0.26 9.12
C ALA A 70 1.09 1.42 9.04
N VAL A 71 0.16 1.49 9.98
CA VAL A 71 -0.93 2.46 9.95
C VAL A 71 -0.84 3.46 11.09
N SER A 72 -1.08 4.73 10.79
CA SER A 72 -1.41 5.77 11.75
C SER A 72 -2.89 6.17 11.61
N ASN A 73 -3.32 7.25 12.29
CA ASN A 73 -4.66 7.80 12.14
C ASN A 73 -4.93 8.35 10.73
N ASN A 74 -3.93 8.98 10.11
CA ASN A 74 -4.09 9.74 8.87
C ASN A 74 -3.18 9.26 7.73
N VAL A 75 -2.23 8.36 8.00
CA VAL A 75 -1.27 7.86 7.02
C VAL A 75 -1.18 6.34 7.09
N ILE A 76 -0.92 5.72 5.94
CA ILE A 76 -0.48 4.33 5.81
C ILE A 76 0.95 4.39 5.28
N ALA A 77 1.91 3.89 6.03
CA ALA A 77 3.27 3.68 5.58
C ALA A 77 3.37 2.29 4.94
N VAL A 78 3.97 2.18 3.77
CA VAL A 78 4.09 0.93 3.02
C VAL A 78 5.55 0.72 2.64
N GLU A 79 6.04 -0.50 2.87
CA GLU A 79 7.35 -0.95 2.42
C GLU A 79 7.16 -1.88 1.21
N THR A 80 7.93 -1.61 0.16
CA THR A 80 7.89 -2.37 -1.09
C THR A 80 9.29 -2.82 -1.48
N PHE A 81 9.39 -3.97 -2.14
CA PHE A 81 10.64 -4.46 -2.71
C PHE A 81 10.58 -4.37 -4.23
N ASN A 82 11.62 -3.78 -4.83
CA ASN A 82 11.81 -3.79 -6.27
C ASN A 82 12.79 -4.91 -6.64
N LYS A 83 12.29 -5.91 -7.37
CA LYS A 83 13.05 -7.12 -7.74
C LYS A 83 14.17 -6.85 -8.75
N PHE A 84 14.06 -5.83 -9.60
CA PHE A 84 15.04 -5.57 -10.66
C PHE A 84 16.30 -4.90 -10.12
N ILE A 85 16.13 -3.90 -9.26
CA ILE A 85 17.24 -3.19 -8.63
C ILE A 85 17.63 -3.78 -7.26
N ALA A 86 16.89 -4.79 -6.80
CA ALA A 86 17.06 -5.44 -5.51
C ALA A 86 17.08 -4.45 -4.33
N ASP A 87 16.15 -3.48 -4.34
CA ASP A 87 16.11 -2.40 -3.37
C ASP A 87 14.70 -2.21 -2.76
N THR A 88 14.68 -1.63 -1.57
CA THR A 88 13.47 -1.39 -0.78
C THR A 88 13.04 0.07 -0.86
N ASN A 89 11.77 0.28 -1.16
CA ASN A 89 11.16 1.60 -1.25
C ASN A 89 10.03 1.77 -0.24
N TYR A 90 9.89 2.99 0.26
CA TYR A 90 8.89 3.36 1.25
C TYR A 90 7.91 4.36 0.67
N TRP A 91 6.63 4.17 0.98
CA TRP A 91 5.54 5.00 0.50
C TRP A 91 4.67 5.44 1.67
N PHE A 92 4.07 6.62 1.56
CA PHE A 92 3.12 7.15 2.54
C PHE A 92 1.82 7.52 1.85
N ILE A 93 0.75 6.84 2.21
CA ILE A 93 -0.59 7.05 1.64
C ILE A 93 -1.40 7.86 2.64
N ASN A 94 -1.92 9.00 2.20
CA ASN A 94 -2.79 9.85 3.00
C ASN A 94 -4.23 9.27 3.03
N LYS A 95 -4.72 8.98 4.24
CA LYS A 95 -6.05 8.40 4.49
C LYS A 95 -7.22 9.37 4.27
N SER A 96 -6.95 10.65 3.98
CA SER A 96 -7.97 11.64 3.59
C SER A 96 -8.52 11.41 2.17
N LEU A 97 -8.01 10.39 1.45
CA LEU A 97 -8.60 9.91 0.22
C LEU A 97 -10.10 9.60 0.43
N SER A 98 -10.94 10.53 0.00
CA SER A 98 -12.38 10.32 -0.20
C SER A 98 -12.58 10.05 -1.68
N PHE A 99 -12.33 8.80 -2.07
CA PHE A 99 -12.48 8.43 -3.47
C PHE A 99 -13.91 7.99 -3.73
N HIS A 100 -14.65 8.80 -4.49
CA HIS A 100 -15.96 8.40 -5.00
C HIS A 100 -15.76 7.40 -6.13
N LEU A 101 -15.71 6.12 -5.76
CA LEU A 101 -15.49 4.98 -6.66
C LEU A 101 -16.46 4.95 -7.85
N ASP A 102 -17.65 5.52 -7.68
CA ASP A 102 -18.72 5.57 -8.70
C ASP A 102 -18.36 6.43 -9.92
N THR A 103 -17.40 7.35 -9.78
CA THR A 103 -16.96 8.22 -10.89
C THR A 103 -15.74 7.69 -11.64
N CYS A 104 -15.19 6.56 -11.18
CA CYS A 104 -13.93 6.00 -11.63
C CYS A 104 -14.11 4.98 -12.76
N VAL A 105 -14.42 5.49 -13.96
CA VAL A 105 -14.64 4.65 -15.15
C VAL A 105 -13.35 4.45 -15.96
N VAL A 106 -12.43 5.41 -15.98
CA VAL A 106 -11.14 5.34 -16.70
C VAL A 106 -10.06 6.17 -15.97
N ASP A 107 -8.87 5.61 -15.75
CA ASP A 107 -7.61 6.28 -15.31
C ASP A 107 -7.61 6.98 -13.93
N CYS A 108 -8.05 6.27 -12.89
CA CYS A 108 -8.09 6.77 -11.51
C CYS A 108 -6.74 6.80 -10.82
N GLU A 109 -5.72 6.19 -11.42
CA GLU A 109 -4.37 6.07 -10.86
C GLU A 109 -3.75 7.45 -10.66
N LYS A 110 -3.92 8.37 -11.63
CA LYS A 110 -3.47 9.76 -11.48
C LYS A 110 -4.13 10.49 -10.30
N SER A 111 -5.42 10.23 -10.07
CA SER A 111 -6.19 10.85 -8.98
C SER A 111 -5.83 10.27 -7.61
N ILE A 112 -5.33 9.03 -7.58
CA ILE A 112 -4.87 8.33 -6.39
C ILE A 112 -3.43 8.73 -6.06
N ASN A 113 -2.56 8.85 -7.06
CA ASN A 113 -1.14 9.17 -6.90
C ASN A 113 -0.91 10.48 -6.13
N LYS A 114 -1.83 11.45 -6.19
CA LYS A 114 -1.72 12.69 -5.41
C LYS A 114 -1.82 12.49 -3.88
N TYR A 115 -2.31 11.33 -3.44
CA TYR A 115 -2.39 10.96 -2.02
C TYR A 115 -1.26 10.03 -1.60
N CYS A 116 -0.40 9.61 -2.52
CA CYS A 116 0.76 8.77 -2.26
C CYS A 116 2.03 9.62 -2.37
N GLU A 117 2.84 9.62 -1.32
CA GLU A 117 4.17 10.21 -1.33
C GLU A 117 5.21 9.09 -1.36
N GLY A 118 6.09 9.11 -2.37
CA GLY A 118 7.10 8.10 -2.59
C GLY A 118 7.39 7.87 -4.09
N PRO A 119 8.25 6.90 -4.43
CA PRO A 119 9.00 6.05 -3.51
C PRO A 119 10.11 6.83 -2.81
N PHE A 120 10.31 6.56 -1.51
CA PHE A 120 11.44 7.06 -0.74
C PHE A 120 12.41 5.93 -0.43
N ASN A 121 13.70 6.27 -0.28
CA ASN A 121 14.66 5.37 0.36
C ASN A 121 14.49 5.41 1.90
N LYS A 122 15.24 4.58 2.61
CA LYS A 122 15.21 4.47 4.07
C LYS A 122 15.39 5.82 4.79
N GLU A 123 16.39 6.60 4.40
CA GLU A 123 16.74 7.86 5.07
C GLU A 123 15.60 8.87 4.92
N ARG A 124 15.13 9.09 3.69
CA ARG A 124 13.99 9.97 3.40
C ARG A 124 12.71 9.54 4.09
N ALA A 125 12.48 8.23 4.22
CA ALA A 125 11.31 7.71 4.92
C ALA A 125 11.33 8.06 6.42
N LEU A 126 12.49 7.92 7.07
CA LEU A 126 12.66 8.28 8.47
C LEU A 126 12.56 9.80 8.69
N GLU A 127 13.14 10.61 7.80
CA GLU A 127 12.97 12.06 7.80
C GLU A 127 11.48 12.44 7.69
N TYR A 128 10.76 11.83 6.75
CA TYR A 128 9.34 12.08 6.55
C TYR A 128 8.52 11.76 7.80
N LEU A 129 8.73 10.57 8.38
CA LEU A 129 8.06 10.14 9.61
C LEU A 129 8.32 11.12 10.77
N GLY A 130 9.58 11.50 10.97
CA GLY A 130 10.00 12.44 12.01
C GLY A 130 9.42 13.85 11.81
N ALA A 131 9.58 14.42 10.61
CA ALA A 131 9.13 15.78 10.29
C ALA A 131 7.61 15.93 10.42
N LYS A 132 6.85 14.91 10.02
CA LYS A 132 5.38 14.88 10.12
C LYS A 132 4.86 14.41 11.48
N LYS A 133 5.76 14.01 12.40
CA LYS A 133 5.43 13.47 13.74
C LYS A 133 4.41 12.32 13.68
N ILE A 134 4.56 11.43 12.70
CA ILE A 134 3.61 10.34 12.47
C ILE A 134 3.77 9.28 13.55
N LYS A 135 2.68 8.94 14.24
CA LYS A 135 2.65 7.84 15.23
C LYS A 135 2.04 6.59 14.60
N LEU A 136 2.88 5.63 14.23
CA LEU A 136 2.44 4.33 13.72
C LEU A 136 1.86 3.49 14.88
N LYS A 137 0.79 2.74 14.62
CA LYS A 137 -0.03 2.06 15.64
C LYS A 137 -0.14 0.55 15.45
N LYS A 138 -0.20 0.10 14.20
CA LYS A 138 -0.38 -1.32 13.87
C LYS A 138 0.41 -1.63 12.61
N MET A 139 1.02 -2.81 12.59
CA MET A 139 1.84 -3.31 11.49
C MET A 139 1.18 -4.55 10.87
N TYR A 140 1.40 -4.71 9.57
CA TYR A 140 0.94 -5.81 8.73
C TYR A 140 2.14 -6.29 7.91
N GLY A 141 2.38 -7.60 7.89
CA GLY A 141 3.60 -8.15 7.30
C GLY A 141 4.85 -7.84 8.12
N HIS A 142 6.02 -7.86 7.47
CA HIS A 142 7.31 -7.67 8.12
C HIS A 142 8.02 -6.42 7.58
N SER A 143 8.08 -5.37 8.40
CA SER A 143 8.90 -4.18 8.13
C SER A 143 9.84 -3.92 9.29
N LYS A 144 11.14 -4.09 9.07
CA LYS A 144 12.14 -3.82 10.12
C LYS A 144 12.16 -2.33 10.46
N ILE A 145 12.07 -1.46 9.45
CA ILE A 145 12.12 -0.01 9.65
C ILE A 145 10.93 0.49 10.44
N PHE A 146 9.71 0.07 10.09
CA PHE A 146 8.53 0.51 10.83
C PHE A 146 8.51 -0.06 12.24
N SER A 147 8.95 -1.32 12.43
CA SER A 147 9.14 -1.90 13.77
C SER A 147 10.12 -1.09 14.61
N ASP A 148 11.30 -0.77 14.07
CA ASP A 148 12.34 -0.03 14.79
C ASP A 148 11.88 1.40 15.11
N TYR A 149 11.21 2.06 14.15
CA TYR A 149 10.61 3.37 14.36
C TYR A 149 9.55 3.34 15.49
N MET A 150 8.66 2.35 15.49
CA MET A 150 7.63 2.20 16.53
C MET A 150 8.21 1.95 17.92
N LYS A 151 9.39 1.32 18.05
CA LYS A 151 10.07 1.08 19.33
C LYS A 151 10.82 2.31 19.86
N GLY A 152 11.19 3.24 18.98
CA GLY A 152 11.92 4.46 19.33
C GLY A 152 11.03 5.66 19.69
N MET A 153 9.71 5.48 19.70
CA MET A 153 8.71 6.47 20.12
C MET A 153 8.16 6.17 21.52
#